data_AF-A0A4U2EMY8-F1
#
_entry.id   AF-A0A4U2EMY8-F1
#
_cell.length_a   1.000
_cell.length_b   1.000
_cell.length_c   1.000
_cell.angle_alpha   90.00
_cell.angle_beta   90.00
_cell.angle_gamma   90.00
#
_symmetry.space_group_name_H-M   'P 1'
#
loop_
_entity.id
_entity.type
_entity.pdbx_description
1 polymer ?
#
loop_
_entity_poly.entity_id
_entity_poly.type
_entity_poly.pdbx_seq_one_letter_code
_entity_poly.pdbx_strand_id
1 'polypeptide(L)'
;AISSRSLPSYPLPSHYWFTEPNKARVAALTFSDDSQKATSLILTQATGLQEPKPLLSSERLMFVVSGNEQAELVSQLISLREELKCVNEAADSKLAIATLMHSNLSHFQNAQHNADLGANIVIQAASIDAAIQEITAVENALPKVMADNSHYKTPAGSCFSPMPQSKGGVTFVYPGVGTVYPGMLREFHHHFPQLFARLEREGNLKEMLQADKTYAEDSQEMSLSELAIAGVGSSYLLTQLLCDEFKVQPDFALGYSKGEASMWASLNVWKNPHALIEMTQTSPIFTTAISGELTAVRQDWQLNGDESIQWNSFVVRSDAQAIEALLPEFPRAYLAIIQGDTCVLAGCESTCRALLKKLGKRGIAANRVTAMHTTPALSQHSQVRDFYTQPLFDELPKHIRFISAAGLPTGAPINIDSDSIALSIADTFCSTLDFTALIQSARQQGAHLFVEVGADRQTSTLIDKINRSDNVADQYCTIASNAKGGDDVVTLIKCIGQLITHQIPLSVEPLIQGLEQQITTAKQLSGVSQGSAVNHQGELV
;
A
#
# COMPACT_ATOMS: atom_id res chain seq x y z
N ALA A 1 -11.52 -9.07 -30.63
CA ALA A 1 -12.63 -9.74 -29.95
C ALA A 1 -13.31 -8.72 -29.05
N ILE A 2 -14.64 -8.59 -29.08
CA ILE A 2 -15.35 -7.75 -28.09
C ILE A 2 -15.32 -8.56 -26.79
N SER A 3 -14.81 -8.00 -25.70
CA SER A 3 -14.87 -8.66 -24.40
C SER A 3 -16.35 -8.73 -23.97
N SER A 4 -17.04 -9.83 -24.29
CA SER A 4 -18.42 -10.04 -23.85
C SER A 4 -18.41 -10.79 -22.52
N ARG A 5 -19.00 -10.18 -21.48
CA ARG A 5 -19.32 -10.86 -20.21
C ARG A 5 -20.82 -11.09 -20.19
N SER A 6 -21.25 -12.35 -20.21
CA SER A 6 -22.64 -12.68 -19.86
C SER A 6 -22.79 -12.56 -18.35
N LEU A 7 -23.61 -11.61 -17.90
CA LEU A 7 -23.93 -11.49 -16.49
C LEU A 7 -25.09 -12.46 -16.17
N PRO A 8 -24.91 -13.40 -15.23
CA PRO A 8 -25.99 -14.25 -14.77
C PRO A 8 -27.04 -13.46 -13.96
N SER A 9 -28.21 -14.04 -13.77
CA SER A 9 -29.34 -13.44 -13.02
C SER A 9 -29.16 -13.41 -11.49
N TYR A 10 -28.01 -13.85 -10.98
CA TYR A 10 -27.64 -13.77 -9.56
C TYR A 10 -26.58 -12.68 -9.33
N PRO A 11 -26.56 -12.03 -8.16
CA PRO A 11 -25.61 -10.96 -7.86
C PRO A 11 -24.18 -11.51 -7.90
N LEU A 12 -23.42 -11.08 -8.90
CA LEU A 12 -21.97 -11.28 -8.92
C LEU A 12 -21.34 -10.39 -7.85
N PRO A 13 -20.25 -10.82 -7.21
CA PRO A 13 -19.47 -9.91 -6.40
C PRO A 13 -19.06 -8.70 -7.27
N SER A 14 -19.21 -7.51 -6.70
CA SER A 14 -19.00 -6.21 -7.36
C SER A 14 -17.51 -6.00 -7.71
N HIS A 15 -16.99 -6.75 -8.66
CA HIS A 15 -15.64 -6.55 -9.16
C HIS A 15 -15.64 -5.42 -10.18
N TYR A 16 -14.62 -4.57 -10.08
CA TYR A 16 -14.35 -3.56 -11.09
C TYR A 16 -14.27 -4.21 -12.48
N TRP A 17 -15.03 -3.69 -13.45
CA TRP A 17 -14.97 -4.19 -14.82
C TRP A 17 -13.74 -3.63 -15.52
N PHE A 18 -12.59 -4.27 -15.34
CA PHE A 18 -11.37 -3.85 -16.01
C PHE A 18 -11.49 -3.93 -17.55
N THR A 19 -10.78 -3.05 -18.23
CA THR A 19 -10.66 -3.00 -19.69
C THR A 19 -9.22 -3.02 -20.15
N GLU A 20 -9.00 -3.46 -21.39
CA GLU A 20 -7.72 -3.24 -22.07
C GLU A 20 -7.51 -1.73 -22.30
N PRO A 21 -6.24 -1.27 -22.33
CA PRO A 21 -5.94 0.14 -22.56
C PRO A 21 -6.63 0.68 -23.82
N ASN A 22 -7.25 1.86 -23.69
CA ASN A 22 -7.96 2.56 -24.77
C ASN A 22 -9.16 1.77 -25.37
N LYS A 23 -9.75 0.83 -24.62
CA LYS A 23 -11.01 0.16 -24.99
C LYS A 23 -12.16 0.59 -24.08
N ALA A 24 -13.31 0.87 -24.69
CA ALA A 24 -14.54 1.13 -23.95
C ALA A 24 -15.15 -0.19 -23.45
N ARG A 25 -15.81 -0.17 -22.28
CA ARG A 25 -16.68 -1.29 -21.86
C ARG A 25 -17.88 -1.37 -22.82
N VAL A 26 -18.18 -2.57 -23.29
CA VAL A 26 -19.33 -2.83 -24.18
C VAL A 26 -20.15 -3.97 -23.57
N ALA A 27 -21.46 -3.73 -23.37
CA ALA A 27 -22.41 -4.72 -22.91
C ALA A 27 -23.44 -5.02 -24.01
N ALA A 28 -23.90 -6.27 -24.09
CA ALA A 28 -25.01 -6.66 -24.96
C ALA A 28 -26.13 -7.22 -24.09
N LEU A 29 -27.35 -6.69 -24.25
CA LEU A 29 -28.57 -7.19 -23.61
C LEU A 29 -29.45 -7.80 -24.69
N THR A 30 -29.67 -9.11 -24.64
CA THR A 30 -30.52 -9.82 -25.59
C THR A 30 -31.82 -10.24 -24.90
N PHE A 31 -32.94 -9.72 -25.39
CA PHE A 31 -34.29 -10.09 -24.98
C PHE A 31 -34.83 -11.10 -25.97
N SER A 32 -35.23 -12.27 -25.48
CA SER A 32 -35.85 -13.33 -26.29
C SER A 32 -37.29 -13.51 -25.85
N ASP A 33 -38.23 -13.60 -26.78
CA ASP A 33 -39.60 -14.00 -26.48
C ASP A 33 -39.87 -15.48 -26.85
N ASP A 34 -40.97 -16.03 -26.34
CA ASP A 34 -41.41 -17.40 -26.65
C ASP A 34 -41.73 -17.62 -28.15
N SER A 35 -41.74 -16.55 -28.96
CA SER A 35 -41.98 -16.59 -30.40
C SER A 35 -40.71 -16.73 -31.24
N GLN A 36 -39.57 -17.03 -30.61
CA GLN A 36 -38.23 -17.14 -31.24
C GLN A 36 -37.72 -15.82 -31.87
N LYS A 37 -38.25 -14.67 -31.45
CA LYS A 37 -37.66 -13.38 -31.80
C LYS A 37 -36.72 -12.94 -30.70
N ALA A 38 -35.51 -12.55 -31.10
CA ALA A 38 -34.51 -11.97 -30.22
C ALA A 38 -34.24 -10.51 -30.61
N THR A 39 -34.33 -9.61 -29.65
CA THR A 39 -33.91 -8.21 -29.78
C THR A 39 -32.64 -8.01 -28.97
N SER A 40 -31.58 -7.48 -29.56
CA SER A 40 -30.33 -7.20 -28.84
C SER A 40 -30.06 -5.69 -28.78
N LEU A 41 -29.74 -5.19 -27.59
CA LEU A 41 -29.29 -3.83 -27.33
C LEU A 41 -27.79 -3.86 -27.01
N ILE A 42 -27.00 -3.10 -27.77
CA ILE A 42 -25.56 -2.92 -27.49
C ILE A 42 -25.38 -1.59 -26.75
N LEU A 43 -24.84 -1.65 -25.55
CA LEU A 43 -24.47 -0.50 -24.73
C LEU A 43 -22.96 -0.32 -24.77
N THR A 44 -22.50 0.91 -24.95
CA THR A 44 -21.09 1.28 -24.85
C THR A 44 -20.92 2.25 -23.70
N GLN A 45 -19.81 2.14 -22.97
CA GLN A 45 -19.43 3.03 -21.88
C GLN A 45 -19.52 4.50 -22.30
N ALA A 46 -20.23 5.28 -21.51
CA ALA A 46 -20.25 6.74 -21.62
C ALA A 46 -18.96 7.35 -21.05
N THR A 47 -18.70 8.62 -21.37
CA THR A 47 -17.54 9.35 -20.86
C THR A 47 -17.68 9.82 -19.42
N GLY A 48 -18.92 9.87 -18.89
CA GLY A 48 -19.18 10.20 -17.50
C GLY A 48 -18.68 9.10 -16.56
N LEU A 49 -18.01 9.52 -15.48
CA LEU A 49 -17.62 8.62 -14.40
C LEU A 49 -18.67 8.65 -13.30
N GLN A 50 -18.76 7.55 -12.54
CA GLN A 50 -19.59 7.56 -11.33
C GLN A 50 -19.00 8.53 -10.31
N GLU A 51 -19.88 9.13 -9.51
CA GLU A 51 -19.45 9.92 -8.37
C GLU A 51 -18.72 9.04 -7.34
N PRO A 52 -17.62 9.52 -6.75
CA PRO A 52 -16.86 8.77 -5.75
C PRO A 52 -17.73 8.44 -4.54
N LYS A 53 -17.72 7.18 -4.11
CA LYS A 53 -18.29 6.82 -2.82
C LYS A 53 -17.49 7.51 -1.71
N PRO A 54 -18.18 8.03 -0.69
CA PRO A 54 -17.54 8.69 0.45
C PRO A 54 -16.70 7.73 1.29
N LEU A 55 -15.49 8.15 1.63
CA LEU A 55 -14.59 7.41 2.52
C LEU A 55 -15.11 7.42 3.97
N LEU A 56 -15.63 8.57 4.41
CA LEU A 56 -16.24 8.77 5.73
C LEU A 56 -17.76 8.58 5.66
N SER A 57 -18.37 8.16 6.76
CA SER A 57 -19.83 8.01 6.90
C SER A 57 -20.21 8.04 8.37
N SER A 58 -21.51 7.92 8.69
CA SER A 58 -21.97 7.76 10.09
C SER A 58 -21.33 6.58 10.83
N GLU A 59 -20.74 5.63 10.10
CA GLU A 59 -20.07 4.44 10.60
C GLU A 59 -18.53 4.48 10.47
N ARG A 60 -17.99 5.57 9.89
CA ARG A 60 -16.56 5.82 9.70
C ARG A 60 -16.30 7.31 9.92
N LEU A 61 -16.14 7.69 11.18
CA LEU A 61 -15.94 9.07 11.60
C LEU A 61 -14.46 9.43 11.61
N MET A 62 -14.17 10.69 11.25
CA MET A 62 -12.85 11.28 11.41
C MET A 62 -12.98 12.77 11.74
N PHE A 63 -12.28 13.20 12.79
CA PHE A 63 -12.15 14.60 13.17
C PHE A 63 -10.69 14.94 13.43
N VAL A 64 -10.31 16.18 13.15
CA VAL A 64 -9.01 16.76 13.49
C VAL A 64 -9.22 17.84 14.54
N VAL A 65 -8.50 17.73 15.64
CA VAL A 65 -8.44 18.71 16.72
C VAL A 65 -7.03 19.29 16.76
N SER A 66 -6.92 20.60 16.66
CA SER A 66 -5.63 21.30 16.62
C SER A 66 -5.46 22.20 17.84
N GLY A 67 -4.23 22.35 18.32
CA GLY A 67 -3.91 23.22 19.45
C GLY A 67 -2.41 23.28 19.73
N ASN A 68 -1.94 24.41 20.26
CA ASN A 68 -0.51 24.67 20.52
C ASN A 68 -0.04 24.10 21.87
N GLU A 69 -0.95 24.04 22.84
CA GLU A 69 -0.67 23.59 24.19
C GLU A 69 -1.72 22.57 24.66
N GLN A 70 -1.37 21.81 25.70
CA GLN A 70 -2.25 20.79 26.27
C GLN A 70 -3.64 21.35 26.65
N ALA A 71 -3.69 22.54 27.24
CA ALA A 71 -4.96 23.16 27.66
C ALA A 71 -5.87 23.48 26.46
N GLU A 72 -5.29 23.92 25.34
CA GLU A 72 -6.03 24.20 24.11
C GLU A 72 -6.56 22.91 23.49
N LEU A 73 -5.73 21.87 23.38
CA LEU A 73 -6.15 20.55 22.89
C LEU A 73 -7.30 19.96 23.71
N VAL A 74 -7.21 20.03 25.05
CA VAL A 74 -8.29 19.57 25.94
C VAL A 74 -9.56 20.40 25.73
N SER A 75 -9.44 21.72 25.62
CA SER A 75 -10.61 22.59 25.37
C SER A 75 -11.31 22.26 24.05
N GLN A 76 -10.55 21.99 23.00
CA GLN A 76 -11.10 21.63 21.69
C GLN A 76 -11.72 20.22 21.69
N LEU A 77 -11.12 19.26 22.40
CA LEU A 77 -11.70 17.93 22.61
C LEU A 77 -13.05 18.00 23.37
N ILE A 78 -13.15 18.87 24.38
CA ILE A 78 -14.41 19.13 25.09
C ILE A 78 -15.44 19.75 24.14
N SER A 79 -15.05 20.74 23.33
CA SER A 79 -15.95 21.35 22.34
C SER A 79 -16.50 20.32 21.35
N LEU A 80 -15.62 19.50 20.77
CA LEU A 80 -16.01 18.44 19.84
C LEU A 80 -16.96 17.43 20.51
N ARG A 81 -16.73 17.07 21.77
CA ARG A 81 -17.62 16.17 22.52
C ARG A 81 -19.02 16.75 22.66
N GLU A 82 -19.16 18.03 22.98
CA GLU A 82 -20.47 18.66 23.11
C GLU A 82 -21.18 18.79 21.75
N GLU A 83 -20.46 19.14 20.68
CA GLU A 83 -21.01 19.14 19.32
C GLU A 83 -21.51 17.75 18.91
N LEU A 84 -20.75 16.69 19.21
CA LEU A 84 -21.14 15.31 18.95
C LEU A 84 -22.41 14.90 19.70
N LYS A 85 -22.57 15.31 20.97
CA LYS A 85 -23.82 15.07 21.73
C LYS A 85 -25.00 15.78 21.09
N CYS A 86 -24.86 17.06 20.72
CA CYS A 86 -25.92 17.81 20.04
C CYS A 86 -26.32 17.17 18.71
N VAL A 87 -25.35 16.69 17.93
CA VAL A 87 -25.59 15.98 16.66
C VAL A 87 -26.29 14.64 16.88
N ASN A 88 -25.98 13.94 17.98
CA ASN A 88 -26.63 12.66 18.31
C ASN A 88 -28.13 12.82 18.60
N GLU A 89 -28.52 13.96 19.18
CA GLU A 89 -29.91 14.30 19.50
C GLU A 89 -30.68 14.92 18.31
N ALA A 90 -30.01 15.19 17.18
CA ALA A 90 -30.63 15.79 16.01
C ALA A 90 -31.59 14.81 15.30
N ALA A 91 -32.66 15.36 14.70
CA ALA A 91 -33.67 14.58 13.99
C ALA A 91 -33.10 13.77 12.80
N ASP A 92 -32.09 14.30 12.11
CA ASP A 92 -31.29 13.58 11.11
C ASP A 92 -29.82 13.58 11.53
N SER A 93 -29.49 12.69 12.48
CA SER A 93 -28.15 12.56 13.02
C SER A 93 -27.10 12.18 11.97
N LYS A 94 -27.48 11.46 10.90
CA LYS A 94 -26.57 11.07 9.81
C LYS A 94 -26.16 12.27 8.96
N LEU A 95 -27.12 13.11 8.57
CA LEU A 95 -26.82 14.35 7.85
C LEU A 95 -26.03 15.33 8.72
N ALA A 96 -26.40 15.44 10.00
CA ALA A 96 -25.74 16.32 10.96
C ALA A 96 -24.28 15.89 11.21
N ILE A 97 -23.98 14.59 11.38
CA ILE A 97 -22.61 14.12 11.59
C ILE A 97 -21.75 14.27 10.33
N ALA A 98 -22.32 14.04 9.14
CA ALA A 98 -21.62 14.28 7.88
C ALA A 98 -21.27 15.77 7.71
N THR A 99 -22.19 16.66 8.08
CA THR A 99 -21.98 18.12 8.06
C THR A 99 -20.92 18.56 9.06
N LEU A 100 -20.90 17.97 10.27
CA LEU A 100 -19.89 18.27 11.27
C LEU A 100 -18.48 17.84 10.82
N MET A 101 -18.34 16.63 10.29
CA MET A 101 -17.06 16.16 9.73
C MET A 101 -16.60 17.03 8.56
N HIS A 102 -17.53 17.41 7.67
CA HIS A 102 -17.24 18.28 6.52
C HIS A 102 -16.70 19.63 6.97
N SER A 103 -17.38 20.28 7.92
CA SER A 103 -16.95 21.57 8.49
C SER A 103 -15.58 21.46 9.16
N ASN A 104 -15.37 20.44 9.98
CA ASN A 104 -14.11 20.20 10.69
C ASN A 104 -12.94 19.98 9.72
N LEU A 105 -13.10 19.11 8.72
CA LEU A 105 -12.06 18.81 7.74
C LEU A 105 -11.82 19.99 6.79
N SER A 106 -12.85 20.74 6.42
CA SER A 106 -12.71 21.97 5.62
C SER A 106 -11.95 23.04 6.39
N HIS A 107 -12.21 23.18 7.70
CA HIS A 107 -11.45 24.09 8.55
C HIS A 107 -9.97 23.67 8.60
N PHE A 108 -9.69 22.39 8.84
CA PHE A 108 -8.32 21.85 8.82
C PHE A 108 -7.64 22.08 7.46
N GLN A 109 -8.30 21.74 6.35
CA GLN A 109 -7.77 21.89 4.98
C GLN A 109 -7.36 23.33 4.68
N ASN A 110 -8.12 24.31 5.16
CA ASN A 110 -7.83 25.73 4.98
C ASN A 110 -6.75 26.23 5.97
N ALA A 111 -6.76 25.73 7.20
CA ALA A 111 -5.81 26.14 8.23
C ALA A 111 -4.41 25.58 8.00
N GLN A 112 -4.27 24.41 7.37
CA GLN A 112 -3.00 23.68 7.24
C GLN A 112 -1.89 24.43 6.46
N HIS A 113 -2.24 25.50 5.75
CA HIS A 113 -1.30 26.34 5.00
C HIS A 113 -0.70 27.48 5.84
N ASN A 114 -1.11 27.64 7.10
CA ASN A 114 -0.57 28.65 8.01
C ASN A 114 0.67 28.13 8.74
N ALA A 115 1.72 28.94 8.84
CA ALA A 115 3.02 28.51 9.40
C ALA A 115 3.01 28.21 10.92
N ASP A 116 1.96 28.62 11.65
CA ASP A 116 1.87 28.54 13.11
C ASP A 116 0.88 27.44 13.59
N LEU A 117 0.79 26.30 12.89
CA LEU A 117 -0.12 25.23 13.31
C LEU A 117 0.40 24.49 14.54
N GLY A 118 -0.44 24.45 15.57
CA GLY A 118 -0.30 23.59 16.72
C GLY A 118 -0.33 22.09 16.37
N ALA A 119 -0.10 21.26 17.37
CA ALA A 119 -0.16 19.82 17.21
C ALA A 119 -1.59 19.36 16.85
N ASN A 120 -1.71 18.27 16.09
CA ASN A 120 -3.00 17.72 15.67
C ASN A 120 -3.28 16.39 16.37
N ILE A 121 -4.46 16.29 16.96
CA ILE A 121 -5.08 15.03 17.39
C ILE A 121 -6.08 14.62 16.31
N VAL A 122 -6.04 13.35 15.91
CA VAL A 122 -7.06 12.77 15.04
C VAL A 122 -7.93 11.82 15.84
N ILE A 123 -9.25 12.00 15.77
CA ILE A 123 -10.24 11.11 16.37
C ILE A 123 -10.88 10.29 15.25
N GLN A 124 -10.82 8.96 15.35
CA GLN A 124 -11.48 8.04 14.43
C GLN A 124 -12.37 7.06 15.20
N ALA A 125 -13.59 6.86 14.71
CA ALA A 125 -14.56 6.02 15.41
C ALA A 125 -15.60 5.43 14.47
N ALA A 126 -16.24 4.34 14.90
CA ALA A 126 -17.30 3.66 14.14
C ALA A 126 -18.71 4.21 14.43
N SER A 127 -18.85 5.16 15.36
CA SER A 127 -20.10 5.81 15.73
C SER A 127 -19.84 7.04 16.61
N ILE A 128 -20.87 7.85 16.85
CA ILE A 128 -20.78 9.01 17.74
C ILE A 128 -20.41 8.59 19.18
N ASP A 129 -21.06 7.56 19.71
CA ASP A 129 -20.76 7.04 21.05
C ASP A 129 -19.31 6.57 21.17
N ALA A 130 -18.80 5.87 20.14
CA ALA A 130 -17.41 5.46 20.08
C ALA A 130 -16.46 6.68 19.98
N ALA A 131 -16.83 7.73 19.25
CA ALA A 131 -16.05 8.96 19.17
C ALA A 131 -15.94 9.63 20.56
N ILE A 132 -17.03 9.70 21.32
CA ILE A 132 -17.01 10.24 22.69
C ILE A 132 -16.10 9.42 23.61
N GLN A 133 -16.09 8.08 23.47
CA GLN A 133 -15.17 7.20 24.19
C GLN A 133 -13.72 7.46 23.80
N GLU A 134 -13.41 7.61 22.51
CA GLU A 134 -12.07 7.92 22.01
C GLU A 134 -11.58 9.28 22.52
N ILE A 135 -12.42 10.32 22.51
CA ILE A 135 -12.08 11.63 23.09
C ILE A 135 -11.73 11.49 24.58
N THR A 136 -12.54 10.74 25.34
CA THR A 136 -12.28 10.50 26.77
C THR A 136 -10.95 9.76 26.98
N ALA A 137 -10.66 8.76 26.15
CA ALA A 137 -9.41 8.00 26.22
C ALA A 137 -8.19 8.87 25.90
N VAL A 138 -8.28 9.73 24.89
CA VAL A 138 -7.23 10.67 24.52
C VAL A 138 -6.99 11.69 25.63
N GLU A 139 -8.04 12.33 26.17
CA GLU A 139 -7.91 13.30 27.27
C GLU A 139 -7.17 12.72 28.48
N ASN A 140 -7.51 11.50 28.86
CA ASN A 140 -6.86 10.82 30.00
C ASN A 140 -5.38 10.49 29.72
N ALA A 141 -5.03 10.18 28.47
CA ALA A 141 -3.67 9.85 28.07
C ALA A 141 -2.80 11.09 27.80
N LEU A 142 -3.41 12.21 27.39
CA LEU A 142 -2.73 13.38 26.85
C LEU A 142 -1.62 13.94 27.75
N PRO A 143 -1.80 14.11 29.08
CA PRO A 143 -0.74 14.62 29.94
C PRO A 143 0.52 13.75 29.91
N LYS A 144 0.35 12.42 29.94
CA LYS A 144 1.46 11.47 29.88
C LYS A 144 2.09 11.45 28.49
N VAL A 145 1.26 11.42 27.45
CA VAL A 145 1.72 11.36 26.05
C VAL A 145 2.60 12.57 25.71
N MET A 146 2.18 13.78 26.11
CA MET A 146 2.96 15.00 25.92
C MET A 146 4.21 15.05 26.79
N ALA A 147 4.13 14.61 28.06
CA ALA A 147 5.31 14.58 28.94
C ALA A 147 6.39 13.60 28.46
N ASP A 148 5.99 12.43 28.00
CA ASP A 148 6.89 11.37 27.53
C ASP A 148 7.30 11.55 26.06
N ASN A 149 6.73 12.53 25.34
CA ASN A 149 6.83 12.67 23.88
C ASN A 149 6.55 11.36 23.12
N SER A 150 5.60 10.57 23.61
CA SER A 150 5.27 9.26 23.06
C SER A 150 4.19 9.35 21.98
N HIS A 151 4.09 8.32 21.13
CA HIS A 151 3.03 8.23 20.12
C HIS A 151 1.77 7.61 20.75
N TYR A 152 0.63 8.27 20.59
CA TYR A 152 -0.66 7.71 20.98
C TYR A 152 -1.39 7.16 19.76
N LYS A 153 -1.93 5.94 19.88
CA LYS A 153 -2.75 5.30 18.83
C LYS A 153 -3.72 4.30 19.43
N THR A 154 -4.96 4.29 18.93
CA THR A 154 -5.99 3.30 19.30
C THR A 154 -6.24 2.28 18.18
N PRO A 155 -6.84 1.12 18.48
CA PRO A 155 -7.30 0.18 17.44
C PRO A 155 -8.33 0.79 16.48
N ALA A 156 -9.15 1.74 16.95
CA ALA A 156 -10.12 2.46 16.12
C ALA A 156 -9.45 3.37 15.10
N GLY A 157 -8.29 3.93 15.44
CA GLY A 157 -7.47 4.76 14.55
C GLY A 157 -7.20 6.17 15.06
N SER A 158 -7.78 6.56 16.20
CA SER A 158 -7.44 7.83 16.83
C SER A 158 -5.96 7.85 17.20
N CYS A 159 -5.31 8.98 16.96
CA CYS A 159 -3.88 9.11 17.16
C CYS A 159 -3.47 10.54 17.49
N PHE A 160 -2.29 10.66 18.09
CA PHE A 160 -1.64 11.93 18.41
C PHE A 160 -0.12 11.75 18.45
N SER A 161 0.61 12.71 17.87
CA SER A 161 2.06 12.82 17.96
C SER A 161 2.42 14.20 18.55
N PRO A 162 2.96 14.27 19.78
CA PRO A 162 3.33 15.54 20.42
C PRO A 162 4.58 16.17 19.78
N MET A 163 5.40 15.37 19.11
CA MET A 163 6.54 15.81 18.31
C MET A 163 6.33 15.43 16.84
N PRO A 164 5.50 16.19 16.10
CA PRO A 164 5.26 15.93 14.70
C PRO A 164 6.57 15.96 13.90
N GLN A 165 6.64 15.14 12.86
CA GLN A 165 7.81 15.02 11.99
C GLN A 165 7.65 15.94 10.76
N SER A 166 7.05 17.13 10.95
CA SER A 166 6.75 18.11 9.89
C SER A 166 7.98 18.70 9.19
N LYS A 167 9.19 18.32 9.61
CA LYS A 167 10.46 18.83 9.09
C LYS A 167 11.02 18.03 7.90
N GLY A 168 10.19 17.19 7.28
CA GLY A 168 10.60 16.27 6.22
C GLY A 168 11.11 14.93 6.76
N GLY A 169 11.72 14.13 5.90
CA GLY A 169 12.12 12.76 6.21
C GLY A 169 11.02 11.73 5.96
N VAL A 170 9.98 12.10 5.20
CA VAL A 170 8.94 11.16 4.77
C VAL A 170 9.55 10.19 3.78
N THR A 171 9.52 8.90 4.11
CA THR A 171 10.16 7.85 3.34
C THR A 171 9.13 6.86 2.88
N PHE A 172 8.91 6.78 1.57
CA PHE A 172 8.10 5.70 1.01
C PHE A 172 8.91 4.41 0.98
N VAL A 173 8.37 3.37 1.61
CA VAL A 173 8.97 2.05 1.68
C VAL A 173 8.11 1.07 0.90
N TYR A 174 8.75 0.36 -0.03
CA TYR A 174 8.05 -0.55 -0.92
C TYR A 174 8.24 -2.02 -0.50
N PRO A 175 7.16 -2.80 -0.32
CA PRO A 175 7.27 -4.17 0.18
C PRO A 175 7.78 -5.18 -0.86
N GLY A 176 8.23 -6.33 -0.36
CA GLY A 176 8.67 -7.48 -1.17
C GLY A 176 7.52 -8.26 -1.82
N VAL A 177 7.87 -9.34 -2.54
CA VAL A 177 6.90 -10.17 -3.31
C VAL A 177 5.85 -10.88 -2.43
N GLY A 178 6.10 -10.97 -1.13
CA GLY A 178 5.36 -11.85 -0.23
C GLY A 178 4.07 -11.30 0.38
N THR A 179 3.64 -10.10 -0.01
CA THR A 179 2.60 -9.35 0.69
C THR A 179 1.24 -9.31 -0.01
N VAL A 180 1.17 -9.74 -1.27
CA VAL A 180 -0.09 -9.84 -2.03
C VAL A 180 -1.04 -10.82 -1.34
N TYR A 181 -2.33 -10.45 -1.26
CA TYR A 181 -3.37 -11.31 -0.71
C TYR A 181 -4.70 -11.18 -1.49
N PRO A 182 -5.55 -12.21 -1.46
CA PRO A 182 -6.84 -12.18 -2.15
C PRO A 182 -7.72 -11.00 -1.70
N GLY A 183 -8.27 -10.27 -2.67
CA GLY A 183 -9.19 -9.16 -2.46
C GLY A 183 -8.54 -7.82 -2.12
N MET A 184 -7.21 -7.70 -2.08
CA MET A 184 -6.54 -6.45 -1.73
C MET A 184 -6.98 -5.26 -2.61
N LEU A 185 -7.30 -4.11 -2.03
CA LEU A 185 -7.61 -2.86 -2.73
C LEU A 185 -8.85 -2.90 -3.64
N ARG A 186 -9.66 -3.97 -3.56
CA ARG A 186 -10.76 -4.21 -4.50
C ARG A 186 -11.85 -3.13 -4.45
N GLU A 187 -12.03 -2.47 -3.32
CA GLU A 187 -13.10 -1.47 -3.11
C GLU A 187 -12.70 -0.06 -3.57
N PHE A 188 -11.40 0.20 -3.79
CA PHE A 188 -10.91 1.56 -4.06
C PHE A 188 -11.47 2.19 -5.32
N HIS A 189 -11.85 1.41 -6.32
CA HIS A 189 -12.47 1.92 -7.54
C HIS A 189 -13.79 2.65 -7.29
N HIS A 190 -14.52 2.28 -6.23
CA HIS A 190 -15.74 2.99 -5.84
C HIS A 190 -15.44 4.38 -5.28
N HIS A 191 -14.31 4.53 -4.59
CA HIS A 191 -13.92 5.76 -3.89
C HIS A 191 -13.09 6.70 -4.78
N PHE A 192 -12.34 6.15 -5.74
CA PHE A 192 -11.44 6.90 -6.62
C PHE A 192 -11.69 6.55 -8.11
N PRO A 193 -12.91 6.74 -8.64
CA PRO A 193 -13.26 6.35 -10.00
C PRO A 193 -12.42 7.09 -11.06
N GLN A 194 -12.04 8.35 -10.78
CA GLN A 194 -11.18 9.15 -11.67
C GLN A 194 -9.76 8.59 -11.75
N LEU A 195 -9.17 8.23 -10.60
CA LEU A 195 -7.86 7.59 -10.53
C LEU A 195 -7.86 6.29 -11.34
N PHE A 196 -8.81 5.39 -11.09
CA PHE A 196 -8.89 4.13 -11.83
C PHE A 196 -9.07 4.34 -13.34
N ALA A 197 -9.93 5.26 -13.75
CA ALA A 197 -10.12 5.59 -15.17
C ALA A 197 -8.89 6.24 -15.82
N ARG A 198 -8.05 6.95 -15.05
CA ARG A 198 -6.75 7.46 -15.52
C ARG A 198 -5.76 6.31 -15.69
N LEU A 199 -5.59 5.47 -14.68
CA LEU A 199 -4.64 4.36 -14.70
C LEU A 199 -4.98 3.31 -15.78
N GLU A 200 -6.26 3.04 -16.05
CA GLU A 200 -6.66 2.18 -17.19
C GLU A 200 -6.31 2.77 -18.56
N ARG A 201 -6.22 4.11 -18.68
CA ARG A 201 -5.79 4.77 -19.93
C ARG A 201 -4.28 4.75 -20.10
N GLU A 202 -3.55 4.85 -19.00
CA GLU A 202 -2.09 4.87 -18.97
C GLU A 202 -1.48 3.48 -19.21
N GLY A 203 -2.20 2.40 -18.83
CA GLY A 203 -1.75 1.05 -19.13
C GLY A 203 -2.68 -0.05 -18.65
N ASN A 204 -2.21 -1.29 -18.72
CA ASN A 204 -3.01 -2.47 -18.41
C ASN A 204 -3.10 -2.68 -16.89
N LEU A 205 -4.00 -1.94 -16.24
CA LEU A 205 -4.22 -2.02 -14.79
C LEU A 205 -4.70 -3.40 -14.34
N LYS A 206 -5.50 -4.09 -15.18
CA LYS A 206 -5.99 -5.45 -14.91
C LYS A 206 -4.84 -6.41 -14.66
N GLU A 207 -3.92 -6.48 -15.61
CA GLU A 207 -2.76 -7.36 -15.52
C GLU A 207 -1.78 -6.87 -14.46
N MET A 208 -1.60 -5.56 -14.30
CA MET A 208 -0.72 -5.02 -13.26
C MET A 208 -1.17 -5.43 -11.84
N LEU A 209 -2.47 -5.54 -11.59
CA LEU A 209 -3.03 -6.03 -10.32
C LEU A 209 -3.24 -7.55 -10.28
N GLN A 210 -2.96 -8.26 -11.39
CA GLN A 210 -3.33 -9.66 -11.59
C GLN A 210 -4.78 -9.93 -11.20
N ALA A 211 -5.68 -9.05 -11.64
CA ALA A 211 -7.05 -8.93 -11.13
C ALA A 211 -7.86 -10.23 -11.23
N ASP A 212 -7.61 -11.06 -12.26
CA ASP A 212 -8.31 -12.35 -12.43
C ASP A 212 -8.03 -13.33 -11.29
N LYS A 213 -6.84 -13.28 -10.67
CA LYS A 213 -6.48 -14.12 -9.51
C LYS A 213 -6.68 -13.39 -8.20
N THR A 214 -6.25 -12.12 -8.13
CA THR A 214 -6.36 -11.31 -6.91
C THR A 214 -7.81 -11.09 -6.50
N TYR A 215 -8.74 -11.00 -7.46
CA TYR A 215 -10.17 -10.77 -7.19
C TYR A 215 -11.06 -11.98 -7.51
N ALA A 216 -10.47 -13.17 -7.67
CA ALA A 216 -11.27 -14.40 -7.76
C ALA A 216 -12.07 -14.63 -6.47
N GLU A 217 -13.23 -15.28 -6.59
CA GLU A 217 -14.06 -15.66 -5.43
C GLU A 217 -13.33 -16.65 -4.52
N ASP A 218 -12.65 -17.62 -5.13
CA ASP A 218 -11.80 -18.59 -4.44
C ASP A 218 -10.33 -18.20 -4.54
N SER A 219 -9.58 -18.46 -3.46
CA SER A 219 -8.13 -18.22 -3.44
C SER A 219 -7.44 -19.07 -4.51
N GLN A 220 -6.82 -18.40 -5.49
CA GLN A 220 -6.01 -19.03 -6.53
C GLN A 220 -4.53 -18.98 -6.13
N GLU A 221 -3.78 -20.05 -6.45
CA GLU A 221 -2.33 -19.99 -6.33
C GLU A 221 -1.75 -19.10 -7.44
N MET A 222 -0.83 -18.23 -7.02
CA MET A 222 -0.10 -17.33 -7.90
C MET A 222 1.35 -17.79 -8.01
N SER A 223 1.89 -17.78 -9.23
CA SER A 223 3.31 -17.99 -9.48
C SER A 223 4.14 -16.84 -8.91
N LEU A 224 5.46 -17.00 -8.86
CA LEU A 224 6.36 -15.93 -8.42
C LEU A 224 6.24 -14.67 -9.29
N SER A 225 6.11 -14.83 -10.61
CA SER A 225 5.98 -13.70 -11.54
C SER A 225 4.66 -12.95 -11.32
N GLU A 226 3.55 -13.67 -11.14
CA GLU A 226 2.24 -13.08 -10.86
C GLU A 226 2.24 -12.33 -9.52
N LEU A 227 2.81 -12.92 -8.46
CA LEU A 227 2.98 -12.25 -7.17
C LEU A 227 3.85 -10.99 -7.28
N ALA A 228 4.93 -11.04 -8.08
CA ALA A 228 5.80 -9.88 -8.30
C ALA A 228 5.05 -8.76 -9.02
N ILE A 229 4.30 -9.08 -10.07
CA ILE A 229 3.50 -8.11 -10.84
C ILE A 229 2.43 -7.48 -9.95
N ALA A 230 1.61 -8.28 -9.26
CA ALA A 230 0.57 -7.76 -8.37
C ALA A 230 1.16 -6.95 -7.19
N GLY A 231 2.34 -7.33 -6.71
CA GLY A 231 3.06 -6.60 -5.68
C GLY A 231 3.59 -5.25 -6.17
N VAL A 232 4.01 -5.14 -7.43
CA VAL A 232 4.35 -3.85 -8.07
C VAL A 232 3.07 -3.04 -8.29
N GLY A 233 2.00 -3.66 -8.80
CA GLY A 233 0.74 -2.98 -9.10
C GLY A 233 0.02 -2.40 -7.88
N SER A 234 0.00 -3.12 -6.76
CA SER A 234 -0.55 -2.59 -5.50
C SER A 234 0.24 -1.37 -5.01
N SER A 235 1.58 -1.44 -5.07
CA SER A 235 2.47 -0.33 -4.72
C SER A 235 2.27 0.88 -5.64
N TYR A 236 2.12 0.62 -6.95
CA TYR A 236 1.84 1.63 -7.97
C TYR A 236 0.51 2.34 -7.69
N LEU A 237 -0.58 1.59 -7.54
CA LEU A 237 -1.90 2.14 -7.25
C LEU A 237 -1.91 2.97 -5.96
N LEU A 238 -1.32 2.46 -4.88
CA LEU A 238 -1.26 3.16 -3.60
C LEU A 238 -0.39 4.41 -3.64
N THR A 239 0.72 4.39 -4.41
CA THR A 239 1.55 5.59 -4.60
C THR A 239 0.78 6.66 -5.36
N GLN A 240 0.14 6.29 -6.46
CA GLN A 240 -0.66 7.23 -7.26
C GLN A 240 -1.82 7.80 -6.42
N LEU A 241 -2.48 6.98 -5.60
CA LEU A 241 -3.52 7.42 -4.67
C LEU A 241 -2.98 8.42 -3.64
N LEU A 242 -1.87 8.12 -2.96
CA LEU A 242 -1.31 9.00 -1.93
C LEU A 242 -0.78 10.32 -2.53
N CYS A 243 -0.08 10.25 -3.67
CA CYS A 243 0.50 11.41 -4.34
C CYS A 243 -0.53 12.28 -5.06
N ASP A 244 -1.51 11.69 -5.73
CA ASP A 244 -2.42 12.44 -6.60
C ASP A 244 -3.72 12.83 -5.91
N GLU A 245 -4.27 11.97 -5.07
CA GLU A 245 -5.54 12.26 -4.38
C GLU A 245 -5.26 13.00 -3.06
N PHE A 246 -4.30 12.51 -2.27
CA PHE A 246 -3.97 13.08 -0.97
C PHE A 246 -2.74 14.00 -0.97
N LYS A 247 -2.08 14.20 -2.11
CA LYS A 247 -0.93 15.12 -2.25
C LYS A 247 0.26 14.84 -1.31
N VAL A 248 0.36 13.63 -0.78
CA VAL A 248 1.48 13.21 0.08
C VAL A 248 2.72 13.02 -0.80
N GLN A 249 3.80 13.72 -0.48
CA GLN A 249 5.07 13.63 -1.22
C GLN A 249 6.15 13.02 -0.33
N PRO A 250 6.91 12.02 -0.80
CA PRO A 250 8.08 11.52 -0.08
C PRO A 250 9.30 12.40 -0.30
N ASP A 251 10.14 12.52 0.72
CA ASP A 251 11.51 13.04 0.61
C ASP A 251 12.50 11.94 0.22
N PHE A 252 12.20 10.70 0.63
CA PHE A 252 13.03 9.53 0.39
C PHE A 252 12.19 8.36 -0.12
N ALA A 253 12.82 7.44 -0.85
CA ALA A 253 12.20 6.18 -1.21
C ALA A 253 13.19 5.03 -1.13
N LEU A 254 12.73 3.86 -0.68
CA LEU A 254 13.52 2.63 -0.63
C LEU A 254 12.64 1.39 -0.81
N GLY A 255 13.25 0.29 -1.23
CA GLY A 255 12.55 -0.97 -1.48
C GLY A 255 13.09 -2.15 -0.69
N TYR A 256 12.20 -3.00 -0.19
CA TYR A 256 12.54 -4.33 0.30
C TYR A 256 12.49 -5.33 -0.86
N SER A 257 13.64 -5.85 -1.30
CA SER A 257 13.73 -6.84 -2.40
C SER A 257 13.01 -6.34 -3.68
N LYS A 258 11.99 -7.05 -4.20
CA LYS A 258 11.07 -6.61 -5.28
C LYS A 258 10.56 -5.17 -5.10
N GLY A 259 10.47 -4.69 -3.85
CA GLY A 259 10.14 -3.30 -3.54
C GLY A 259 11.01 -2.28 -4.29
N GLU A 260 12.27 -2.59 -4.59
CA GLU A 260 13.15 -1.68 -5.33
C GLU A 260 12.62 -1.39 -6.74
N ALA A 261 12.19 -2.42 -7.49
CA ALA A 261 11.52 -2.21 -8.77
C ALA A 261 10.17 -1.49 -8.63
N SER A 262 9.46 -1.72 -7.52
CA SER A 262 8.16 -1.08 -7.26
C SER A 262 8.30 0.42 -7.03
N MET A 263 9.36 0.83 -6.35
CA MET A 263 9.73 2.23 -6.12
C MET A 263 9.91 2.99 -7.44
N TRP A 264 10.73 2.47 -8.35
CA TRP A 264 10.99 3.10 -9.66
C TRP A 264 9.75 3.15 -10.55
N ALA A 265 8.95 2.08 -10.53
CA ALA A 265 7.69 2.01 -11.26
C ALA A 265 6.64 3.02 -10.75
N SER A 266 6.65 3.34 -9.44
CA SER A 266 5.58 4.09 -8.79
C SER A 266 5.83 5.59 -8.69
N LEU A 267 7.11 6.02 -8.68
CA LEU A 267 7.51 7.42 -8.43
C LEU A 267 7.90 8.17 -9.71
N ASN A 268 7.24 7.86 -10.83
CA ASN A 268 7.42 8.52 -12.13
C ASN A 268 8.89 8.55 -12.60
N VAL A 269 9.65 7.47 -12.36
CA VAL A 269 11.01 7.32 -12.89
C VAL A 269 10.97 6.56 -14.22
N TRP A 270 10.35 5.38 -14.25
CA TRP A 270 10.17 4.62 -15.49
C TRP A 270 8.98 5.13 -16.32
N LYS A 271 9.21 5.34 -17.62
CA LYS A 271 8.21 5.88 -18.55
C LYS A 271 7.03 4.96 -18.81
N ASN A 272 7.27 3.64 -18.81
CA ASN A 272 6.24 2.63 -19.07
C ASN A 272 6.40 1.42 -18.13
N PRO A 273 5.98 1.55 -16.86
CA PRO A 273 6.07 0.44 -15.91
C PRO A 273 5.21 -0.77 -16.32
N HIS A 274 4.17 -0.59 -17.14
CA HIS A 274 3.33 -1.67 -17.63
C HIS A 274 4.04 -2.60 -18.62
N ALA A 275 5.11 -2.14 -19.29
CA ALA A 275 5.92 -3.01 -20.15
C ALA A 275 6.54 -4.19 -19.38
N LEU A 276 6.80 -4.01 -18.08
CA LEU A 276 7.37 -5.05 -17.24
C LEU A 276 6.42 -6.22 -16.97
N ILE A 277 5.11 -6.07 -17.22
CA ILE A 277 4.12 -7.13 -16.98
C ILE A 277 4.43 -8.37 -17.83
N GLU A 278 4.39 -8.22 -19.16
CA GLU A 278 4.64 -9.31 -20.10
C GLU A 278 6.09 -9.81 -19.98
N MET A 279 7.04 -8.88 -19.80
CA MET A 279 8.44 -9.23 -19.58
C MET A 279 8.60 -10.12 -18.34
N THR A 280 7.95 -9.81 -17.22
CA THR A 280 8.04 -10.60 -15.98
C THR A 280 7.34 -11.96 -16.12
N GLN A 281 6.21 -12.02 -16.83
CA GLN A 281 5.47 -13.27 -17.05
C GLN A 281 6.24 -14.26 -17.94
N THR A 282 7.00 -13.76 -18.91
CA THR A 282 7.64 -14.59 -19.95
C THR A 282 9.14 -14.80 -19.75
N SER A 283 9.82 -13.92 -18.99
CA SER A 283 11.26 -13.99 -18.83
C SER A 283 11.71 -15.28 -18.14
N PRO A 284 12.70 -16.00 -18.70
CA PRO A 284 13.33 -17.14 -18.05
C PRO A 284 13.88 -16.84 -16.66
N ILE A 285 14.25 -15.57 -16.39
CA ILE A 285 14.72 -15.13 -15.06
C ILE A 285 13.70 -15.57 -14.01
N PHE A 286 12.45 -15.15 -14.14
CA PHE A 286 11.40 -15.34 -13.13
C PHE A 286 10.67 -16.67 -13.23
N THR A 287 10.69 -17.32 -14.39
CA THR A 287 9.92 -18.56 -14.64
C THR A 287 10.72 -19.83 -14.42
N THR A 288 12.04 -19.82 -14.66
CA THR A 288 12.86 -21.04 -14.63
C THR A 288 14.23 -20.87 -13.97
N ALA A 289 14.86 -19.69 -14.03
CA ALA A 289 16.22 -19.51 -13.53
C ALA A 289 16.26 -19.45 -12.00
N ILE A 290 15.45 -18.58 -11.42
CA ILE A 290 15.37 -18.38 -9.96
C ILE A 290 14.09 -18.94 -9.33
N SER A 291 13.18 -19.53 -10.12
CA SER A 291 11.98 -20.21 -9.63
C SER A 291 11.67 -21.42 -10.54
N GLY A 292 10.63 -22.19 -10.25
CA GLY A 292 10.28 -23.37 -11.04
C GLY A 292 11.41 -24.41 -11.04
N GLU A 293 12.02 -24.63 -12.20
CA GLU A 293 13.13 -25.59 -12.41
C GLU A 293 14.46 -25.17 -11.76
N LEU A 294 14.59 -23.93 -11.31
CA LEU A 294 15.79 -23.39 -10.64
C LEU A 294 17.08 -23.62 -11.45
N THR A 295 17.08 -23.30 -12.75
CA THR A 295 18.22 -23.59 -13.64
C THR A 295 19.51 -22.89 -13.21
N ALA A 296 19.41 -21.71 -12.58
CA ALA A 296 20.57 -21.01 -12.02
C ALA A 296 21.19 -21.79 -10.84
N VAL A 297 20.35 -22.38 -9.98
CA VAL A 297 20.78 -23.26 -8.89
C VAL A 297 21.40 -24.54 -9.44
N ARG A 298 20.79 -25.13 -10.46
CA ARG A 298 21.31 -26.33 -11.14
C ARG A 298 22.72 -26.09 -11.68
N GLN A 299 22.94 -24.95 -12.33
CA GLN A 299 24.23 -24.54 -12.87
C GLN A 299 25.26 -24.34 -11.74
N ASP A 300 24.93 -23.57 -10.70
CA ASP A 300 25.83 -23.30 -9.57
C ASP A 300 26.23 -24.58 -8.83
N TRP A 301 25.28 -25.48 -8.62
CA TRP A 301 25.50 -26.75 -7.92
C TRP A 301 26.11 -27.84 -8.81
N GLN A 302 26.33 -27.55 -10.10
CA GLN A 302 26.88 -28.46 -11.11
C GLN A 302 26.13 -29.80 -11.19
N LEU A 303 24.81 -29.73 -11.11
CA LEU A 303 23.95 -30.92 -11.13
C LEU A 303 23.69 -31.38 -12.57
N ASN A 304 23.61 -32.70 -12.75
CA ASN A 304 23.14 -33.33 -13.99
C ASN A 304 21.62 -33.10 -14.17
N GLY A 305 21.10 -33.36 -15.37
CA GLY A 305 19.69 -33.06 -15.70
C GLY A 305 18.65 -33.86 -14.91
N ASP A 306 19.01 -35.02 -14.38
CA ASP A 306 18.15 -35.94 -13.64
C ASP A 306 18.16 -35.71 -12.11
N GLU A 307 19.11 -34.92 -11.60
CA GLU A 307 19.20 -34.64 -10.17
C GLU A 307 18.10 -33.67 -9.72
N SER A 308 17.40 -34.01 -8.63
CA SER A 308 16.32 -33.16 -8.10
C SER A 308 16.85 -32.06 -7.18
N ILE A 309 16.23 -30.88 -7.24
CA ILE A 309 16.53 -29.74 -6.36
C ILE A 309 15.44 -29.65 -5.30
N GLN A 310 15.82 -29.89 -4.04
CA GLN A 310 14.94 -29.69 -2.88
C GLN A 310 15.26 -28.33 -2.25
N TRP A 311 14.64 -27.27 -2.79
CA TRP A 311 14.84 -25.89 -2.34
C TRP A 311 13.78 -25.45 -1.33
N ASN A 312 14.19 -24.79 -0.26
CA ASN A 312 13.26 -24.14 0.66
C ASN A 312 13.89 -22.88 1.30
N SER A 313 13.04 -22.06 1.92
CA SER A 313 13.42 -20.85 2.65
C SER A 313 12.87 -20.89 4.07
N PHE A 314 13.64 -20.39 5.04
CA PHE A 314 13.32 -20.40 6.46
C PHE A 314 13.57 -19.02 7.07
N VAL A 315 12.55 -18.47 7.73
CA VAL A 315 12.71 -17.31 8.60
C VAL A 315 13.17 -17.81 9.97
N VAL A 316 14.30 -17.30 10.45
CA VAL A 316 14.88 -17.69 11.74
C VAL A 316 15.20 -16.46 12.58
N ARG A 317 14.93 -16.55 13.88
CA ARG A 317 15.35 -15.52 14.84
C ARG A 317 16.80 -15.76 15.26
N SER A 318 17.72 -15.04 14.62
CA SER A 318 19.17 -15.11 14.85
C SER A 318 19.86 -13.88 14.29
N ASP A 319 20.98 -13.51 14.90
CA ASP A 319 21.92 -12.54 14.33
C ASP A 319 22.59 -13.14 13.08
N ALA A 320 22.88 -12.28 12.10
CA ALA A 320 23.53 -12.67 10.85
C ALA A 320 24.90 -13.31 11.07
N GLN A 321 25.73 -12.72 11.95
CA GLN A 321 27.10 -13.19 12.19
C GLN A 321 27.14 -14.64 12.70
N ALA A 322 26.15 -15.05 13.51
CA ALA A 322 26.07 -16.42 14.02
C ALA A 322 25.74 -17.42 12.90
N ILE A 323 24.96 -17.01 11.90
CA ILE A 323 24.68 -17.80 10.70
C ILE A 323 25.91 -17.84 9.79
N GLU A 324 26.50 -16.68 9.50
CA GLU A 324 27.66 -16.52 8.62
C GLU A 324 28.85 -17.37 9.07
N ALA A 325 29.12 -17.42 10.37
CA ALA A 325 30.18 -18.24 10.95
C ALA A 325 30.01 -19.75 10.67
N LEU A 326 28.77 -20.21 10.48
CA LEU A 326 28.46 -21.62 10.20
C LEU A 326 28.35 -21.93 8.71
N LEU A 327 28.00 -20.96 7.86
CA LEU A 327 27.78 -21.18 6.42
C LEU A 327 28.87 -22.02 5.72
N PRO A 328 30.18 -21.86 6.00
CA PRO A 328 31.23 -22.68 5.39
C PRO A 328 31.09 -24.19 5.64
N GLU A 329 30.45 -24.61 6.75
CA GLU A 329 30.18 -26.03 7.07
C GLU A 329 28.95 -26.59 6.33
N PHE A 330 28.13 -25.72 5.73
CA PHE A 330 26.80 -26.03 5.20
C PHE A 330 26.67 -25.60 3.74
N PRO A 331 27.34 -26.30 2.80
CA PRO A 331 27.28 -25.96 1.39
C PRO A 331 25.83 -26.03 0.87
N ARG A 332 25.47 -25.08 0.00
CA ARG A 332 24.12 -24.92 -0.57
C ARG A 332 23.07 -24.39 0.42
N ALA A 333 23.48 -23.89 1.58
CA ALA A 333 22.67 -22.98 2.39
C ALA A 333 23.20 -21.56 2.23
N TYR A 334 22.31 -20.59 2.14
CA TYR A 334 22.64 -19.19 1.92
C TYR A 334 21.89 -18.31 2.91
N LEU A 335 22.57 -17.29 3.44
CA LEU A 335 21.93 -16.18 4.12
C LEU A 335 21.39 -15.22 3.05
N ALA A 336 20.09 -15.29 2.79
CA ALA A 336 19.46 -14.53 1.71
C ALA A 336 19.09 -13.10 2.15
N ILE A 337 18.58 -12.94 3.37
CA ILE A 337 18.12 -11.63 3.86
C ILE A 337 18.44 -11.46 5.34
N ILE A 338 18.93 -10.27 5.72
CA ILE A 338 19.11 -9.80 7.09
C ILE A 338 18.03 -8.74 7.37
N GLN A 339 17.17 -8.95 8.38
CA GLN A 339 16.01 -8.10 8.64
C GLN A 339 15.68 -7.98 10.14
N GLY A 340 16.47 -7.16 10.83
CA GLY A 340 16.38 -6.92 12.27
C GLY A 340 16.82 -8.12 13.08
N ASP A 341 15.97 -8.56 14.02
CA ASP A 341 16.25 -9.72 14.87
C ASP A 341 15.98 -11.07 14.20
N THR A 342 15.67 -11.06 12.89
CA THR A 342 15.45 -12.25 12.08
C THR A 342 16.27 -12.23 10.80
N CYS A 343 16.59 -13.42 10.31
CA CYS A 343 17.25 -13.65 9.02
C CYS A 343 16.41 -14.62 8.17
N VAL A 344 16.63 -14.60 6.85
CA VAL A 344 16.08 -15.57 5.91
C VAL A 344 17.21 -16.45 5.40
N LEU A 345 17.14 -17.74 5.71
CA LEU A 345 17.96 -18.77 5.09
C LEU A 345 17.24 -19.32 3.87
N ALA A 346 17.94 -19.53 2.77
CA ALA A 346 17.41 -20.19 1.60
C ALA A 346 18.46 -21.15 1.01
N GLY A 347 18.02 -22.21 0.34
CA GLY A 347 18.92 -23.18 -0.26
C GLY A 347 18.37 -24.60 -0.23
N CYS A 348 19.29 -25.57 -0.22
CA CYS A 348 18.95 -26.97 -0.03
C CYS A 348 18.26 -27.18 1.32
N GLU A 349 17.05 -27.74 1.32
CA GLU A 349 16.23 -27.86 2.52
C GLU A 349 16.94 -28.63 3.64
N SER A 350 17.55 -29.77 3.32
CA SER A 350 18.25 -30.61 4.30
C SER A 350 19.46 -29.88 4.90
N THR A 351 20.23 -29.16 4.07
CA THR A 351 21.36 -28.35 4.53
C THR A 351 20.89 -27.21 5.43
N CYS A 352 19.86 -26.45 5.03
CA CYS A 352 19.32 -25.35 5.83
C CYS A 352 18.83 -25.85 7.20
N ARG A 353 18.13 -27.00 7.22
CA ARG A 353 17.68 -27.63 8.48
C ARG A 353 18.85 -28.10 9.35
N ALA A 354 19.92 -28.63 8.74
CA ALA A 354 21.11 -29.03 9.47
C ALA A 354 21.84 -27.82 10.10
N LEU A 355 21.95 -26.71 9.36
CA LEU A 355 22.48 -25.45 9.88
C LEU A 355 21.64 -24.95 11.04
N LEU A 356 20.31 -24.87 10.89
CA LEU A 356 19.39 -24.47 11.97
C LEU A 356 19.52 -25.35 13.21
N LYS A 357 19.66 -26.66 13.03
CA LYS A 357 19.90 -27.61 14.12
C LYS A 357 21.23 -27.34 14.83
N LYS A 358 22.31 -27.10 14.09
CA LYS A 358 23.63 -26.76 14.63
C LYS A 358 23.61 -25.43 15.39
N LEU A 359 22.88 -24.44 14.87
CA LEU A 359 22.65 -23.14 15.49
C LEU A 359 21.76 -23.24 16.74
N GLY A 360 21.05 -24.36 16.94
CA GLY A 360 20.12 -24.55 18.06
C GLY A 360 18.87 -23.68 17.95
N LYS A 361 18.46 -23.31 16.73
CA LYS A 361 17.33 -22.41 16.46
C LYS A 361 16.27 -23.11 15.63
N ARG A 362 15.01 -22.71 15.84
CA ARG A 362 13.88 -23.13 15.00
C ARG A 362 13.68 -22.12 13.87
N GLY A 363 13.76 -22.59 12.64
CA GLY A 363 13.31 -21.84 11.46
C GLY A 363 11.84 -22.10 11.15
N ILE A 364 11.09 -21.07 10.79
CA ILE A 364 9.74 -21.15 10.25
C ILE A 364 9.87 -21.25 8.74
N ALA A 365 9.38 -22.34 8.15
CA ALA A 365 9.41 -22.50 6.70
C ALA A 365 8.52 -21.43 6.05
N ALA A 366 9.11 -20.62 5.17
CA ALA A 366 8.38 -19.65 4.36
C ALA A 366 7.90 -20.27 3.04
N ASN A 367 8.39 -21.46 2.68
CA ASN A 367 8.00 -22.24 1.49
C ASN A 367 8.05 -21.42 0.18
N ARG A 368 8.95 -20.43 0.12
CA ARG A 368 9.19 -19.67 -1.11
C ARG A 368 10.25 -20.40 -1.92
N VAL A 369 9.85 -20.89 -3.09
CA VAL A 369 10.77 -21.52 -4.05
C VAL A 369 11.36 -20.43 -4.93
N THR A 370 12.30 -19.66 -4.36
CA THR A 370 13.08 -18.68 -5.12
C THR A 370 14.54 -18.61 -4.69
N ALA A 371 15.44 -18.49 -5.67
CA ALA A 371 16.89 -18.32 -5.48
C ALA A 371 17.36 -16.86 -5.46
N MET A 372 16.46 -15.87 -5.42
CA MET A 372 16.84 -14.47 -5.25
C MET A 372 17.66 -14.25 -3.97
N HIS A 373 18.57 -13.28 -4.02
CA HIS A 373 19.48 -12.91 -2.93
C HIS A 373 20.45 -14.02 -2.51
N THR A 374 20.74 -14.96 -3.41
CA THR A 374 21.70 -16.05 -3.18
C THR A 374 22.71 -16.14 -4.31
N THR A 375 23.89 -16.70 -4.04
CA THR A 375 24.96 -16.79 -5.05
C THR A 375 24.56 -17.51 -6.35
N PRO A 376 23.69 -18.55 -6.38
CA PRO A 376 23.16 -19.07 -7.63
C PRO A 376 22.60 -18.03 -8.61
N ALA A 377 21.97 -16.97 -8.10
CA ALA A 377 21.39 -15.92 -8.92
C ALA A 377 22.43 -15.04 -9.62
N LEU A 378 23.71 -15.07 -9.21
CA LEU A 378 24.80 -14.30 -9.87
C LEU A 378 24.94 -14.63 -11.35
N SER A 379 24.63 -15.87 -11.75
CA SER A 379 24.62 -16.28 -13.17
C SER A 379 23.62 -15.49 -14.03
N GLN A 380 22.63 -14.84 -13.39
CA GLN A 380 21.56 -14.06 -14.03
C GLN A 380 21.81 -12.56 -13.99
N HIS A 381 22.92 -12.09 -13.38
CA HIS A 381 23.15 -10.67 -13.11
C HIS A 381 23.05 -9.79 -14.36
N SER A 382 23.73 -10.19 -15.44
CA SER A 382 23.68 -9.45 -16.72
C SER A 382 22.28 -9.42 -17.30
N GLN A 383 21.56 -10.55 -17.28
CA GLN A 383 20.20 -10.64 -17.81
C GLN A 383 19.22 -9.81 -16.98
N VAL A 384 19.40 -9.72 -15.66
CA VAL A 384 18.61 -8.87 -14.78
C VAL A 384 18.88 -7.39 -15.06
N ARG A 385 20.15 -7.00 -15.27
CA ARG A 385 20.48 -5.63 -15.69
C ARG A 385 19.83 -5.29 -17.03
N ASP A 386 19.95 -6.16 -18.04
CA ASP A 386 19.33 -5.93 -19.34
C ASP A 386 17.80 -5.81 -19.22
N PHE A 387 17.19 -6.65 -18.38
CA PHE A 387 15.75 -6.62 -18.10
C PHE A 387 15.29 -5.28 -17.50
N TYR A 388 16.04 -4.73 -16.54
CA TYR A 388 15.68 -3.49 -15.83
C TYR A 388 16.25 -2.22 -16.48
N THR A 389 16.95 -2.33 -17.61
CA THR A 389 17.37 -1.17 -18.42
C THR A 389 16.15 -0.58 -19.11
N GLN A 390 15.39 0.23 -18.37
CA GLN A 390 14.12 0.79 -18.81
C GLN A 390 14.25 2.28 -19.17
N PRO A 391 13.50 2.77 -20.18
CA PRO A 391 13.46 4.20 -20.49
C PRO A 391 12.91 5.01 -19.31
N LEU A 392 13.58 6.13 -19.03
CA LEU A 392 13.18 7.07 -18.00
C LEU A 392 12.27 8.17 -18.57
N PHE A 393 11.54 8.87 -17.71
CA PHE A 393 10.92 10.14 -18.08
C PHE A 393 11.98 11.22 -18.32
N ASP A 394 11.68 12.18 -19.21
CA ASP A 394 12.56 13.32 -19.50
C ASP A 394 12.71 14.24 -18.26
N GLU A 395 11.64 14.36 -17.46
CA GLU A 395 11.62 15.08 -16.20
C GLU A 395 11.53 14.10 -15.03
N LEU A 396 12.62 13.99 -14.27
CA LEU A 396 12.72 13.12 -13.11
C LEU A 396 12.39 13.87 -11.80
N PRO A 397 11.87 13.17 -10.77
CA PRO A 397 11.63 13.77 -9.46
C PRO A 397 12.93 14.24 -8.82
N LYS A 398 13.08 15.57 -8.66
CA LYS A 398 14.30 16.20 -8.14
C LYS A 398 14.39 16.25 -6.61
N HIS A 399 13.26 16.15 -5.93
CA HIS A 399 13.16 16.30 -4.47
C HIS A 399 13.27 14.95 -3.73
N ILE A 400 13.09 13.83 -4.44
CA ILE A 400 13.12 12.49 -3.86
C ILE A 400 14.54 11.94 -3.89
N ARG A 401 15.06 11.50 -2.74
CA ARG A 401 16.28 10.70 -2.68
C ARG A 401 15.96 9.22 -2.66
N PHE A 402 16.43 8.50 -3.67
CA PHE A 402 16.28 7.04 -3.77
C PHE A 402 17.43 6.33 -3.07
N ILE A 403 17.11 5.38 -2.19
CA ILE A 403 18.06 4.61 -1.39
C ILE A 403 17.92 3.13 -1.74
N SER A 404 19.02 2.49 -2.09
CA SER A 404 19.07 1.05 -2.38
C SER A 404 20.08 0.33 -1.51
N ALA A 405 19.83 -0.97 -1.32
CA ALA A 405 20.75 -1.88 -0.68
C ALA A 405 22.08 -2.02 -1.44
N ALA A 406 22.07 -1.91 -2.78
CA ALA A 406 23.29 -1.99 -3.59
C ALA A 406 24.29 -0.85 -3.30
N GLY A 407 23.81 0.30 -2.84
CA GLY A 407 24.64 1.45 -2.46
C GLY A 407 25.28 1.35 -1.08
N LEU A 408 24.90 0.37 -0.24
CA LEU A 408 25.39 0.25 1.13
C LEU A 408 26.91 0.12 1.26
N PRO A 409 27.63 -0.67 0.42
CA PRO A 409 29.08 -0.80 0.54
C PRO A 409 29.84 0.50 0.29
N THR A 410 29.31 1.40 -0.54
CA THR A 410 29.96 2.65 -0.94
C THR A 410 29.43 3.87 -0.18
N GLY A 411 28.23 3.78 0.39
CA GLY A 411 27.50 4.89 1.00
C GLY A 411 27.09 5.99 0.00
N ALA A 412 27.28 5.75 -1.31
CA ALA A 412 26.99 6.71 -2.35
C ALA A 412 25.52 6.60 -2.80
N PRO A 413 24.85 7.73 -3.11
CA PRO A 413 23.54 7.69 -3.75
C PRO A 413 23.64 7.08 -5.14
N ILE A 414 22.57 6.43 -5.59
CA ILE A 414 22.48 5.91 -6.95
C ILE A 414 22.25 7.08 -7.89
N ASN A 415 23.00 7.13 -8.99
CA ASN A 415 22.67 7.99 -10.11
C ASN A 415 21.32 7.57 -10.72
N ILE A 416 20.43 8.53 -10.92
CA ILE A 416 19.12 8.27 -11.51
C ILE A 416 19.25 8.28 -13.04
N ASP A 417 19.88 7.23 -13.56
CA ASP A 417 19.94 6.90 -14.97
C ASP A 417 19.57 5.42 -15.17
N SER A 418 19.19 5.06 -16.41
CA SER A 418 18.65 3.73 -16.72
C SER A 418 19.63 2.60 -16.36
N ASP A 419 20.92 2.80 -16.62
CA ASP A 419 21.95 1.78 -16.42
C ASP A 419 22.29 1.60 -14.94
N SER A 420 22.46 2.72 -14.22
CA SER A 420 22.73 2.71 -12.77
C SER A 420 21.58 2.09 -11.97
N ILE A 421 20.32 2.37 -12.34
CA ILE A 421 19.14 1.75 -11.73
C ILE A 421 19.12 0.25 -12.00
N ALA A 422 19.34 -0.16 -13.25
CA ALA A 422 19.34 -1.55 -13.63
C ALA A 422 20.45 -2.35 -12.94
N LEU A 423 21.66 -1.79 -12.85
CA LEU A 423 22.79 -2.35 -12.14
C LEU A 423 22.48 -2.52 -10.64
N SER A 424 21.92 -1.48 -10.00
CA SER A 424 21.51 -1.54 -8.60
C SER A 424 20.54 -2.69 -8.33
N ILE A 425 19.51 -2.83 -9.17
CA ILE A 425 18.54 -3.93 -9.03
C ILE A 425 19.23 -5.28 -9.24
N ALA A 426 20.11 -5.42 -10.22
CA ALA A 426 20.85 -6.66 -10.47
C ALA A 426 21.77 -7.04 -9.29
N ASP A 427 22.49 -6.08 -8.72
CA ASP A 427 23.35 -6.27 -7.56
C ASP A 427 22.54 -6.73 -6.33
N THR A 428 21.43 -6.04 -6.04
CA THR A 428 20.51 -6.42 -4.95
C THR A 428 19.88 -7.79 -5.20
N PHE A 429 19.50 -8.10 -6.45
CA PHE A 429 18.85 -9.36 -6.81
C PHE A 429 19.76 -10.58 -6.61
N CYS A 430 21.06 -10.43 -6.84
CA CYS A 430 22.02 -11.55 -6.80
C CYS A 430 22.77 -11.67 -5.46
N SER A 431 22.65 -10.70 -4.56
CA SER A 431 23.41 -10.63 -3.30
C SER A 431 22.50 -10.72 -2.08
N THR A 432 23.05 -11.09 -0.92
CA THR A 432 22.34 -11.02 0.36
C THR A 432 21.76 -9.62 0.58
N LEU A 433 20.45 -9.54 0.83
CA LEU A 433 19.79 -8.28 1.12
C LEU A 433 19.95 -7.95 2.61
N ASP A 434 20.75 -6.94 2.94
CA ASP A 434 20.79 -6.38 4.30
C ASP A 434 19.78 -5.24 4.45
N PHE A 435 18.53 -5.62 4.73
CA PHE A 435 17.47 -4.66 4.98
C PHE A 435 17.67 -3.90 6.28
N THR A 436 18.34 -4.48 7.26
CA THR A 436 18.69 -3.79 8.50
C THR A 436 19.56 -2.60 8.17
N ALA A 437 20.72 -2.82 7.55
CA ALA A 437 21.65 -1.78 7.16
C ALA A 437 21.02 -0.75 6.22
N LEU A 438 20.10 -1.15 5.33
CA LEU A 438 19.34 -0.24 4.49
C LEU A 438 18.52 0.77 5.31
N ILE A 439 17.79 0.31 6.32
CA ILE A 439 17.04 1.20 7.22
C ILE A 439 18.00 2.07 8.04
N GLN A 440 19.12 1.52 8.52
CA GLN A 440 20.10 2.34 9.27
C GLN A 440 20.68 3.46 8.40
N SER A 441 21.02 3.16 7.15
CA SER A 441 21.48 4.14 6.15
C SER A 441 20.42 5.19 5.85
N ALA A 442 19.16 4.78 5.65
CA ALA A 442 18.07 5.73 5.41
C ALA A 442 17.93 6.74 6.56
N ARG A 443 17.99 6.28 7.82
CA ARG A 443 17.93 7.15 8.99
C ARG A 443 19.10 8.14 9.04
N GLN A 444 20.32 7.67 8.75
CA GLN A 444 21.50 8.54 8.67
C GLN A 444 21.38 9.61 7.57
N GLN A 445 20.62 9.32 6.51
CA GLN A 445 20.36 10.25 5.42
C GLN A 445 19.21 11.22 5.70
N GLY A 446 18.48 11.07 6.81
CA GLY A 446 17.38 11.94 7.22
C GLY A 446 15.97 11.33 7.12
N ALA A 447 15.85 10.02 6.88
CA ALA A 447 14.56 9.34 6.94
C ALA A 447 14.06 9.25 8.40
N HIS A 448 12.85 9.73 8.67
CA HIS A 448 12.26 9.75 10.01
C HIS A 448 10.89 9.05 10.09
N LEU A 449 10.07 9.21 9.04
CA LEU A 449 8.73 8.65 8.96
C LEU A 449 8.66 7.66 7.79
N PHE A 450 8.54 6.38 8.08
CA PHE A 450 8.50 5.33 7.06
C PHE A 450 7.05 4.97 6.73
N VAL A 451 6.61 5.32 5.52
CA VAL A 451 5.28 4.98 5.01
C VAL A 451 5.42 3.76 4.10
N GLU A 452 4.92 2.61 4.52
CA GLU A 452 4.86 1.42 3.66
C GLU A 452 3.75 1.59 2.62
N VAL A 453 4.13 1.64 1.35
CA VAL A 453 3.25 1.87 0.21
C VAL A 453 3.18 0.62 -0.66
N GLY A 454 2.26 -0.28 -0.29
CA GLY A 454 2.01 -1.53 -0.99
C GLY A 454 1.01 -2.40 -0.23
N ALA A 455 0.78 -3.61 -0.71
CA ALA A 455 -0.10 -4.56 -0.02
C ALA A 455 0.50 -5.01 1.32
N ASP A 456 -0.37 -5.18 2.33
CA ASP A 456 -0.05 -5.56 3.71
C ASP A 456 0.89 -4.58 4.45
N ARG A 457 1.19 -4.89 5.72
CA ARG A 457 2.02 -4.07 6.63
C ARG A 457 3.29 -4.77 7.13
N GLN A 458 3.78 -5.73 6.34
CA GLN A 458 4.88 -6.60 6.76
C GLN A 458 6.19 -5.82 6.91
N THR A 459 6.47 -4.90 5.99
CA THR A 459 7.72 -4.13 5.99
C THR A 459 7.75 -3.13 7.14
N SER A 460 6.63 -2.49 7.45
CA SER A 460 6.44 -1.64 8.64
C SER A 460 6.75 -2.43 9.90
N THR A 461 6.25 -3.67 9.99
CA THR A 461 6.51 -4.56 11.13
C THR A 461 8.00 -4.91 11.27
N LEU A 462 8.72 -5.07 10.15
CA LEU A 462 10.16 -5.30 10.15
C LEU A 462 10.93 -4.04 10.60
N ILE A 463 10.57 -2.87 10.09
CA ILE A 463 11.17 -1.59 10.49
C ILE A 463 10.95 -1.33 11.99
N ASP A 464 9.75 -1.58 12.51
CA ASP A 464 9.45 -1.48 13.95
C ASP A 464 10.32 -2.41 14.79
N LYS A 465 10.66 -3.60 14.30
CA LYS A 465 11.58 -4.52 14.98
C LYS A 465 13.01 -4.00 14.92
N ILE A 466 13.47 -3.53 13.76
CA ILE A 466 14.80 -2.93 13.59
C ILE A 466 14.97 -1.74 14.54
N ASN A 467 14.00 -0.82 14.57
CA ASN A 467 14.04 0.36 15.45
C ASN A 467 14.05 -0.02 16.95
N ARG A 468 13.34 -1.08 17.34
CA ARG A 468 13.39 -1.61 18.72
C ARG A 468 14.73 -2.25 19.05
N SER A 469 15.29 -3.07 18.16
CA SER A 469 16.61 -3.70 18.35
C SER A 469 17.71 -2.65 18.46
N ASP A 470 17.60 -1.56 17.69
CA ASP A 470 18.52 -0.43 17.72
C ASP A 470 18.29 0.53 18.90
N ASN A 471 17.26 0.32 19.73
CA ASN A 471 16.82 1.18 20.84
C ASN A 471 16.49 2.62 20.41
N VAL A 472 15.84 2.79 19.26
CA VAL A 472 15.42 4.07 18.69
C VAL A 472 13.93 4.12 18.33
N ALA A 473 13.11 3.22 18.90
CA ALA A 473 11.69 3.10 18.59
C ALA A 473 10.89 4.39 18.82
N ASP A 474 11.30 5.24 19.76
CA ASP A 474 10.61 6.51 20.04
C ASP A 474 11.02 7.64 19.07
N GLN A 475 12.05 7.43 18.23
CA GLN A 475 12.58 8.45 17.31
C GLN A 475 12.05 8.30 15.88
N TYR A 476 11.55 7.12 15.51
CA TYR A 476 11.14 6.78 14.15
C TYR A 476 9.75 6.16 14.17
N CYS A 477 8.90 6.56 13.23
CA CYS A 477 7.54 6.07 13.13
C CYS A 477 7.34 5.29 11.82
N THR A 478 6.52 4.24 11.87
CA THR A 478 6.10 3.47 10.69
C THR A 478 4.60 3.57 10.49
N ILE A 479 4.17 3.80 9.24
CA ILE A 479 2.78 3.91 8.85
C ILE A 479 2.56 2.98 7.67
N ALA A 480 1.57 2.08 7.76
CA ALA A 480 1.20 1.25 6.62
C ALA A 480 -0.02 1.84 5.90
N SER A 481 0.03 1.92 4.57
CA SER A 481 -1.12 2.33 3.75
C SER A 481 -2.16 1.22 3.58
N ASN A 482 -1.80 -0.03 3.87
CA ASN A 482 -2.65 -1.20 3.76
C ASN A 482 -2.28 -2.26 4.82
N ALA A 483 -3.20 -3.16 5.14
CA ALA A 483 -2.98 -4.21 6.13
C ALA A 483 -3.88 -5.42 5.85
N LYS A 484 -3.28 -6.59 5.67
CA LYS A 484 -4.04 -7.82 5.41
C LYS A 484 -4.98 -8.13 6.57
N GLY A 485 -6.22 -8.51 6.23
CA GLY A 485 -7.27 -8.86 7.20
C GLY A 485 -7.99 -7.65 7.80
N GLY A 486 -7.57 -6.43 7.46
CA GLY A 486 -8.35 -5.21 7.71
C GLY A 486 -9.22 -4.83 6.51
N ASP A 487 -10.10 -3.86 6.73
CA ASP A 487 -10.77 -3.14 5.65
C ASP A 487 -9.80 -2.14 5.01
N ASP A 488 -9.68 -2.15 3.67
CA ASP A 488 -8.70 -1.34 2.96
C ASP A 488 -8.96 0.16 3.13
N VAL A 489 -10.23 0.58 3.13
CA VAL A 489 -10.63 2.00 3.29
C VAL A 489 -10.35 2.47 4.70
N VAL A 490 -10.70 1.67 5.72
CA VAL A 490 -10.38 1.97 7.12
C VAL A 490 -8.87 2.06 7.32
N THR A 491 -8.08 1.19 6.69
CA THR A 491 -6.62 1.21 6.81
C THR A 491 -6.01 2.45 6.16
N LEU A 492 -6.52 2.85 4.99
CA LEU A 492 -6.14 4.11 4.34
C LEU A 492 -6.48 5.31 5.24
N ILE A 493 -7.68 5.38 5.82
CA ILE A 493 -8.08 6.46 6.72
C ILE A 493 -7.17 6.52 7.96
N LYS A 494 -6.76 5.37 8.51
CA LYS A 494 -5.75 5.30 9.59
C LYS A 494 -4.38 5.78 9.16
N CYS A 495 -3.97 5.52 7.92
CA CYS A 495 -2.74 6.05 7.34
C CYS A 495 -2.80 7.58 7.28
N ILE A 496 -3.85 8.14 6.69
CA ILE A 496 -4.06 9.60 6.57
C ILE A 496 -4.12 10.27 7.95
N GLY A 497 -4.84 9.68 8.91
CA GLY A 497 -4.88 10.20 10.29
C GLY A 497 -3.50 10.33 10.91
N GLN A 498 -2.65 9.31 10.79
CA GLN A 498 -1.28 9.37 11.30
C GLN A 498 -0.45 10.45 10.57
N LEU A 499 -0.56 10.56 9.24
CA LEU A 499 0.12 11.61 8.48
C LEU A 499 -0.28 13.03 8.92
N ILE A 500 -1.57 13.25 9.22
CA ILE A 500 -2.06 14.52 9.79
C ILE A 500 -1.43 14.83 11.15
N THR A 501 -1.35 13.83 12.05
CA THR A 501 -0.74 14.01 13.37
C THR A 501 0.76 14.29 13.29
N HIS A 502 1.43 13.76 12.26
CA HIS A 502 2.83 14.08 11.96
C HIS A 502 2.99 15.39 11.17
N GLN A 503 1.88 16.08 10.87
CA GLN A 503 1.84 17.33 10.12
C GLN A 503 2.54 17.23 8.75
N ILE A 504 2.39 16.09 8.09
CA ILE A 504 2.89 15.91 6.71
C ILE A 504 1.98 16.73 5.78
N PRO A 505 2.55 17.55 4.87
CA PRO A 505 1.76 18.25 3.87
C PRO A 505 0.94 17.26 3.04
N LEU A 506 -0.39 17.41 3.09
CA LEU A 506 -1.34 16.56 2.38
C LEU A 506 -2.62 17.33 2.07
N SER A 507 -3.53 16.71 1.34
CA SER A 507 -4.88 17.19 1.09
C SER A 507 -5.88 16.20 1.68
N VAL A 508 -6.86 16.73 2.43
CA VAL A 508 -8.04 15.97 2.88
C VAL A 508 -9.24 16.19 1.95
N GLU A 509 -9.03 16.81 0.79
CA GLU A 509 -10.06 17.07 -0.22
C GLU A 509 -10.87 15.82 -0.61
N PRO A 510 -10.27 14.62 -0.80
CA PRO A 510 -11.05 13.42 -1.09
C PRO A 510 -12.05 13.04 0.02
N LEU A 511 -11.73 13.36 1.29
CA LEU A 511 -12.65 13.14 2.42
C LEU A 511 -13.78 14.16 2.40
N ILE A 512 -13.46 15.43 2.13
CA ILE A 512 -14.41 16.55 2.05
C ILE A 512 -15.42 16.32 0.92
N GLN A 513 -14.95 16.05 -0.30
CA GLN A 513 -15.80 15.85 -1.47
C GLN A 513 -16.79 14.69 -1.28
N GLY A 514 -16.32 13.58 -0.70
CA GLY A 514 -17.21 12.47 -0.35
C GLY A 514 -18.33 12.89 0.60
N LEU A 515 -18.02 13.67 1.63
CA LEU A 515 -19.02 14.19 2.57
C LEU A 515 -19.97 15.19 1.91
N GLU A 516 -19.49 16.07 1.04
CA GLU A 516 -20.34 17.01 0.28
C GLU A 516 -21.39 16.29 -0.55
N GLN A 517 -20.99 15.18 -1.18
CA GLN A 517 -21.89 14.34 -1.95
C GLN A 517 -22.94 13.67 -1.07
N GLN A 518 -22.55 13.07 0.07
CA GLN A 518 -23.50 12.52 1.04
C GLN A 518 -24.53 13.57 1.49
N ILE A 519 -24.06 14.77 1.84
CA ILE A 519 -24.90 15.88 2.30
C ILE A 519 -25.86 16.32 1.20
N THR A 520 -25.37 16.46 -0.04
CA THR A 520 -26.18 16.89 -1.19
C THR A 520 -27.26 15.86 -1.52
N THR A 521 -26.91 14.58 -1.58
CA THR A 521 -27.87 13.49 -1.84
C THR A 521 -28.93 13.39 -0.75
N ALA A 522 -28.54 13.49 0.52
CA ALA A 522 -29.50 13.47 1.64
C ALA A 522 -30.47 14.67 1.58
N LYS A 523 -29.98 15.87 1.30
CA LYS A 523 -30.81 17.07 1.12
C LYS A 523 -31.79 16.92 -0.04
N GLN A 524 -31.36 16.37 -1.18
CA GLN A 524 -32.24 16.11 -2.32
C GLN A 524 -33.35 15.12 -1.96
N LEU A 525 -33.03 14.02 -1.27
CA LEU A 525 -34.02 13.04 -0.83
C LEU A 525 -35.05 13.64 0.16
N SER A 526 -34.59 14.48 1.09
CA SER A 526 -35.48 15.19 2.02
C SER A 526 -36.38 16.21 1.30
N GLY A 527 -35.86 16.92 0.29
CA GLY A 527 -36.64 17.88 -0.51
C GLY A 527 -37.67 17.22 -1.42
N VAL A 528 -37.35 16.04 -1.99
CA VAL A 528 -38.30 15.23 -2.77
C VAL A 528 -39.41 14.66 -1.90
N SER A 529 -39.19 14.46 -0.59
CA SER A 529 -40.26 14.05 0.33
C SER A 529 -41.26 15.18 0.69
N GLN A 530 -40.90 16.45 0.45
CA GLN A 530 -41.77 17.62 0.66
C GLN A 530 -42.34 18.22 -0.64
N GLY A 531 -41.80 17.84 -1.80
CA GLY A 531 -42.33 18.21 -3.10
C GLY A 531 -43.25 17.13 -3.64
N SER A 532 -44.52 17.46 -3.87
CA SER A 532 -45.39 16.63 -4.70
C SER A 532 -44.70 16.35 -6.03
N ALA A 533 -44.61 15.07 -6.41
CA ALA A 533 -44.00 14.67 -7.67
C ALA A 533 -44.79 15.32 -8.81
N VAL A 534 -44.11 16.14 -9.60
CA VAL A 534 -44.68 16.73 -10.81
C VAL A 534 -44.05 16.02 -11.99
N ASN A 535 -44.87 15.46 -12.88
CA ASN A 535 -44.36 14.79 -14.09
C ASN A 535 -43.72 15.81 -15.04
N HIS A 536 -43.06 15.33 -16.11
CA HIS A 536 -42.43 16.19 -17.14
C HIS A 536 -43.40 17.16 -17.87
N GLN A 537 -44.71 17.08 -17.60
CA GLN A 537 -45.75 17.96 -18.13
C GLN A 537 -46.34 18.93 -17.10
N GLY A 538 -45.83 18.98 -15.86
CA GLY A 538 -46.25 20.00 -14.89
C GLY A 538 -47.51 19.65 -14.09
N GLU A 539 -48.01 18.41 -14.15
CA GLU A 539 -49.18 17.98 -13.37
C GLU A 539 -48.76 17.23 -12.09
N LEU A 540 -49.48 17.53 -10.99
CA LEU A 540 -49.32 16.91 -9.67
C LEU A 540 -49.73 15.42 -9.74
N VAL A 541 -48.85 14.53 -9.29
CA VAL A 541 -49.13 13.10 -9.08
C VAL A 541 -49.71 12.86 -7.69
#